data_AF-A0A8W8JKC4-F1
#
_entry.id   AF-A0A8W8JKC4-F1
#
_cell.length_a   1.000
_cell.length_b   1.000
_cell.length_c   1.000
_cell.angle_alpha   90.00
_cell.angle_beta   90.00
_cell.angle_gamma   90.00
#
_symmetry.space_group_name_H-M   'P 1'
#
loop_
_entity.id
_entity.type
_entity.pdbx_description
1 polymer ?
#
loop_
_entity_poly.entity_id
_entity_poly.type
_entity_poly.pdbx_seq_one_letter_code
_entity_poly.pdbx_strand_id
1 'polypeptide(L)'
;MITVSERGYHVKRSTEPSIVILDLETTGLVCGGIIPHITQIAAMEYSSKKRFSKYICPELSISPIAVMLTGISWNGETLLYRGKPVECVGIKTALNDFMTWLQKFHDVTIVAHNGRRFDFKVLSTAVHNCRLSDIFNSSLTGFCDSLDIFRYKYPQLKKHTQAYLADHFGAGSYNAHNAVDDVETLNRILRNACVTISDLIKHSDECWENKGM
;
A
#
# COMPACT_ATOMS: atom_id res chain seq x y z
N MET A 1 -1.58 38.85 41.97
CA MET A 1 -2.17 38.88 40.61
C MET A 1 -1.01 39.18 39.68
N ILE A 2 -0.58 38.36 38.73
CA ILE A 2 -1.27 37.45 37.82
C ILE A 2 -0.43 36.17 37.70
N THR A 3 -1.06 35.02 37.85
CA THR A 3 -0.46 33.71 37.60
C THR A 3 -0.60 33.42 36.10
N VAL A 4 0.51 33.31 35.37
CA VAL A 4 0.50 32.85 33.97
C VAL A 4 0.77 31.34 33.98
N SER A 5 -0.27 30.54 33.76
CA SER A 5 -0.15 29.10 33.55
C SER A 5 0.06 28.82 32.06
N GLU A 6 1.23 28.33 31.67
CA GLU A 6 1.48 27.76 30.34
C GLU A 6 0.69 26.45 30.19
N ARG A 7 -0.44 26.50 29.47
CA ARG A 7 -1.11 25.29 29.00
C ARG A 7 -0.47 24.85 27.70
N GLY A 8 0.47 23.90 27.80
CA GLY A 8 0.97 23.13 26.67
C GLY A 8 -0.19 22.40 25.99
N TYR A 9 -0.42 22.71 24.72
CA TYR A 9 -1.33 21.97 23.85
C TYR A 9 -0.81 20.54 23.70
N HIS A 10 -1.36 19.61 24.49
CA HIS A 10 -1.24 18.20 24.20
C HIS A 10 -2.14 17.91 23.00
N VAL A 11 -1.55 17.73 21.83
CA VAL A 11 -2.25 17.13 20.70
C VAL A 11 -2.62 15.72 21.15
N LYS A 12 -3.90 15.50 21.49
CA LYS A 12 -4.42 14.14 21.68
C LYS A 12 -4.12 13.37 20.40
N ARG A 13 -3.20 12.40 20.47
CA ARG A 13 -3.11 11.38 19.42
C ARG A 13 -4.50 10.77 19.25
N SER A 14 -4.95 10.62 18.01
CA SER A 14 -6.11 9.78 17.71
C SER A 14 -5.90 8.42 18.39
N THR A 15 -6.87 8.00 19.19
CA THR A 15 -6.89 6.65 19.78
C THR A 15 -7.36 5.61 18.79
N GLU A 16 -7.92 6.03 17.65
CA GLU A 16 -8.33 5.10 16.61
C GLU A 16 -7.10 4.64 15.80
N PRO A 17 -6.97 3.32 15.54
CA PRO A 17 -5.91 2.76 14.73
C PRO A 17 -5.94 3.30 13.31
N SER A 18 -4.77 3.39 12.69
CA SER A 18 -4.61 3.98 11.36
C SER A 18 -4.67 2.91 10.28
N ILE A 19 -5.49 3.13 9.27
CA ILE A 19 -5.54 2.27 8.09
C ILE A 19 -4.67 2.89 7.00
N VAL A 20 -3.68 2.15 6.52
CA VAL A 20 -2.84 2.56 5.39
C VAL A 20 -3.16 1.70 4.20
N ILE A 21 -3.73 2.30 3.16
CA ILE A 21 -3.96 1.63 1.88
C ILE A 21 -2.63 1.61 1.12
N LEU A 22 -2.26 0.48 0.56
CA LEU A 22 -1.02 0.22 -0.18
C LEU A 22 -1.34 -0.35 -1.56
N ASP A 23 -0.55 0.06 -2.54
CA ASP A 23 -0.45 -0.57 -3.86
C ASP A 23 1.01 -0.55 -4.32
N LEU A 24 1.42 -1.60 -5.05
CA LEU A 24 2.77 -1.75 -5.60
C LEU A 24 2.74 -1.96 -7.12
N GLU A 25 3.53 -1.17 -7.83
CA GLU A 25 3.94 -1.52 -9.19
C GLU A 25 5.24 -2.31 -9.16
N THR A 26 5.36 -3.36 -9.98
CA THR A 26 6.48 -4.29 -9.93
C THR A 26 7.05 -4.59 -11.32
N THR A 27 8.22 -5.25 -11.36
CA THR A 27 8.85 -5.69 -12.61
C THR A 27 8.06 -6.79 -13.35
N GLY A 28 7.08 -7.41 -12.69
CA GLY A 28 6.30 -8.52 -13.23
C GLY A 28 5.41 -9.20 -12.18
N LEU A 29 4.90 -10.38 -12.49
CA LEU A 29 4.09 -11.17 -11.55
C LEU A 29 4.95 -12.10 -10.69
N VAL A 30 4.40 -12.55 -9.57
CA VAL A 30 4.97 -13.69 -8.83
C VAL A 30 4.76 -14.95 -9.67
N CYS A 31 5.85 -15.55 -10.16
CA CYS A 31 5.80 -16.70 -11.06
C CYS A 31 6.96 -17.66 -10.80
N GLY A 32 6.69 -18.96 -10.71
CA GLY A 32 7.73 -19.98 -10.54
C GLY A 32 8.59 -19.81 -9.28
N GLY A 33 8.05 -19.21 -8.22
CA GLY A 33 8.79 -18.88 -6.99
C GLY A 33 9.64 -17.61 -7.07
N ILE A 34 9.69 -16.95 -8.22
CA ILE A 34 10.41 -15.68 -8.39
C ILE A 34 9.50 -14.54 -7.91
N ILE A 35 10.03 -13.72 -7.00
CA ILE A 35 9.38 -12.49 -6.53
C ILE A 35 9.87 -11.33 -7.39
N PRO A 36 8.97 -10.55 -8.01
CA PRO A 36 9.36 -9.39 -8.81
C PRO A 36 9.91 -8.27 -7.92
N HIS A 37 10.71 -7.37 -8.49
CA HIS A 37 11.18 -6.19 -7.78
C HIS A 37 10.09 -5.11 -7.79
N ILE A 38 10.02 -4.32 -6.72
CA ILE A 38 9.13 -3.17 -6.64
C ILE A 38 9.73 -2.04 -7.50
N THR A 39 8.88 -1.39 -8.30
CA THR A 39 9.21 -0.24 -9.14
C THR A 39 8.50 1.04 -8.68
N GLN A 40 7.38 0.92 -7.95
CA GLN A 40 6.75 2.01 -7.24
C GLN A 40 6.07 1.48 -5.97
N ILE A 41 6.23 2.20 -4.86
CA ILE A 41 5.36 2.06 -3.68
C ILE A 41 4.44 3.27 -3.68
N ALA A 42 3.13 3.06 -3.49
CA ALA A 42 2.22 4.13 -3.12
C ALA A 42 1.40 3.72 -1.90
N ALA A 43 1.15 4.69 -1.03
CA ALA A 43 0.30 4.49 0.13
C ALA A 43 -0.52 5.73 0.47
N MET A 44 -1.68 5.52 1.06
CA MET A 44 -2.56 6.57 1.57
C MET A 44 -3.14 6.17 2.93
N GLU A 45 -3.04 7.05 3.92
CA GLU A 45 -3.77 6.86 5.17
C GLU A 45 -5.25 7.19 4.98
N TYR A 46 -6.11 6.26 5.40
CA TYR A 46 -7.53 6.20 5.04
C TYR A 46 -8.30 7.47 5.39
N SER A 47 -8.11 8.00 6.61
CA SER A 47 -8.92 9.08 7.18
C SER A 47 -8.41 10.46 6.79
N SER A 48 -7.13 10.73 7.01
CA SER A 48 -6.48 12.01 6.72
C SER A 48 -6.09 12.19 5.26
N LYS A 49 -6.12 11.12 4.46
CA LYS A 49 -5.72 11.12 3.03
C LYS A 49 -4.26 11.56 2.81
N LYS A 50 -3.41 11.56 3.85
CA LYS A 50 -1.98 11.76 3.71
C LYS A 50 -1.40 10.66 2.82
N ARG A 51 -0.49 11.02 1.93
CA ARG A 51 0.05 10.14 0.89
C ARG A 51 1.53 9.91 1.06
N PHE A 52 1.99 8.79 0.51
CA PHE A 52 3.38 8.45 0.29
C PHE A 52 3.50 7.85 -1.11
N SER A 53 4.51 8.24 -1.87
CA SER A 53 4.89 7.48 -3.06
C SER A 53 6.37 7.64 -3.36
N LYS A 54 7.00 6.55 -3.80
CA LYS A 54 8.38 6.52 -4.26
C LYS A 54 8.50 5.58 -5.45
N TYR A 55 9.16 6.04 -6.51
CA TYR A 55 9.67 5.16 -7.54
C TYR A 55 10.98 4.52 -7.08
N ILE A 56 11.23 3.30 -7.54
CA ILE A 56 12.34 2.47 -7.11
C ILE A 56 13.09 1.98 -8.34
N CYS A 57 14.41 2.11 -8.33
CA CYS A 57 15.25 1.60 -9.42
C CYS A 57 15.39 0.08 -9.23
N PRO A 58 14.83 -0.76 -10.11
CA PRO A 58 14.87 -2.20 -9.93
C PRO A 58 16.20 -2.78 -10.46
N GLU A 59 16.68 -3.84 -9.80
CA GLU A 59 17.80 -4.63 -10.34
C GLU A 59 17.34 -5.73 -11.33
N LEU A 60 16.08 -6.16 -11.26
CA LEU A 60 15.48 -7.06 -12.25
C LEU A 60 14.89 -6.28 -13.43
N SER A 61 15.02 -6.84 -14.63
CA SER A 61 14.38 -6.28 -15.82
C SER A 61 12.87 -6.24 -15.67
N ILE A 62 12.25 -5.14 -16.11
CA ILE A 62 10.79 -4.99 -16.16
C ILE A 62 10.27 -5.76 -17.38
N SER A 63 9.36 -6.70 -17.14
CA SER A 63 8.74 -7.49 -18.21
C SER A 63 7.94 -6.59 -19.17
N PRO A 64 7.83 -6.94 -20.48
CA PRO A 64 7.06 -6.15 -21.43
C PRO A 64 5.59 -5.94 -21.02
N ILE A 65 4.99 -6.94 -20.37
CA ILE A 65 3.62 -6.83 -19.86
C ILE A 65 3.53 -5.82 -18.72
N ALA A 66 4.50 -5.83 -17.78
CA ALA A 66 4.53 -4.83 -16.71
C ALA A 66 4.72 -3.42 -17.28
N VAL A 67 5.63 -3.22 -18.24
CA VAL A 67 5.78 -1.91 -18.93
C VAL A 67 4.47 -1.46 -19.57
N MET A 68 3.76 -2.38 -20.25
CA MET A 68 2.51 -2.07 -20.93
C MET A 68 1.38 -1.68 -19.97
N LEU A 69 1.29 -2.36 -18.82
CA LEU A 69 0.27 -2.08 -17.82
C LEU A 69 0.58 -0.78 -17.06
N THR A 70 1.79 -0.67 -16.50
CA THR A 70 2.14 0.41 -15.56
C THR A 70 2.67 1.66 -16.26
N GLY A 71 3.17 1.52 -17.49
CA GLY A 71 3.92 2.56 -18.19
C GLY A 71 5.30 2.82 -17.59
N ILE A 72 5.76 2.01 -16.62
CA ILE A 72 7.09 2.14 -16.01
C ILE A 72 8.10 1.33 -16.84
N SER A 73 9.18 1.98 -17.27
CA SER A 73 10.30 1.32 -17.97
C SER A 73 11.64 1.72 -17.36
N TRP A 74 12.61 0.81 -17.41
CA TRP A 74 13.96 0.98 -16.84
C TRP A 74 15.00 0.54 -17.86
N ASN A 75 15.98 1.41 -18.16
CA ASN A 75 17.08 1.11 -19.09
C ASN A 75 18.43 0.86 -18.38
N GLY A 76 18.44 0.82 -17.05
CA GLY A 76 19.67 0.71 -16.25
C GLY A 76 20.22 2.04 -15.73
N GLU A 77 19.76 3.17 -16.28
CA GLU A 77 20.23 4.51 -15.91
C GLU A 77 19.08 5.45 -15.52
N THR A 78 17.97 5.41 -16.28
CA THR A 78 16.83 6.30 -16.12
C THR A 78 15.54 5.49 -16.02
N LEU A 79 14.76 5.76 -14.97
CA LEU A 79 13.41 5.24 -14.84
C LEU A 79 12.45 6.20 -15.52
N LEU A 80 11.63 5.67 -16.42
CA LEU A 80 10.61 6.44 -17.10
C LEU A 80 9.24 6.00 -16.62
N TYR A 81 8.35 6.96 -16.39
CA TYR A 81 6.92 6.74 -16.30
C TYR A 81 6.26 7.37 -17.53
N ARG A 82 5.64 6.55 -18.38
CA ARG A 82 4.97 6.96 -19.63
C ARG A 82 5.88 7.79 -20.53
N GLY A 83 7.12 7.36 -20.66
CA GLY A 83 8.15 8.02 -21.49
C GLY A 83 8.76 9.28 -20.87
N LYS A 84 8.37 9.67 -19.65
CA LYS A 84 8.96 10.82 -18.94
C LYS A 84 9.88 10.34 -17.80
N PRO A 85 11.07 10.92 -17.64
CA PRO A 85 11.96 10.57 -16.54
C PRO A 85 11.34 10.90 -15.19
N VAL A 86 11.51 10.00 -14.23
CA VAL A 86 11.12 10.16 -12.84
C VAL A 86 12.31 9.86 -11.93
N GLU A 87 12.41 10.57 -10.81
CA GLU A 87 13.42 10.23 -9.80
C GLU A 87 13.07 8.89 -9.13
N CYS A 88 14.04 7.99 -9.08
CA CYS A 88 13.96 6.73 -8.34
C CYS A 88 15.06 6.63 -7.30
N VAL A 89 14.83 5.81 -6.27
CA VAL A 89 15.82 5.49 -5.24
C VAL A 89 16.02 3.98 -5.15
N GLY A 90 17.07 3.55 -4.45
CA GLY A 90 17.26 2.13 -4.14
C GLY A 90 16.16 1.60 -3.19
N ILE A 91 15.85 0.31 -3.28
CA ILE A 91 14.77 -0.33 -2.51
C ILE A 91 14.91 -0.11 -1.00
N LYS A 92 16.12 -0.22 -0.44
CA LYS A 92 16.35 -0.02 1.00
C LYS A 92 16.03 1.43 1.43
N THR A 93 16.35 2.43 0.61
CA THR A 93 16.01 3.83 0.87
C THR A 93 14.50 4.03 0.83
N ALA A 94 13.82 3.51 -0.20
CA ALA A 94 12.37 3.61 -0.31
C ALA A 94 11.64 2.98 0.88
N LEU A 95 12.09 1.81 1.35
CA LEU A 95 11.51 1.15 2.52
C LEU A 95 11.75 1.94 3.82
N ASN A 96 12.93 2.52 4.01
CA ASN A 96 13.20 3.38 5.18
C ASN A 96 12.35 4.66 5.16
N ASP A 97 12.20 5.29 4.00
CA ASP A 97 11.31 6.44 3.80
C ASP A 97 9.86 6.06 4.10
N PHE A 98 9.43 4.88 3.65
CA PHE A 98 8.08 4.36 3.89
C PHE A 98 7.83 4.11 5.38
N MET A 99 8.74 3.42 6.08
CA MET A 99 8.63 3.18 7.53
C MET A 99 8.66 4.49 8.33
N THR A 100 9.53 5.43 7.98
CA THR A 100 9.55 6.78 8.58
C THR A 100 8.22 7.50 8.38
N TRP A 101 7.57 7.31 7.23
CA TRP A 101 6.24 7.84 6.98
C TRP A 101 5.16 7.13 7.82
N LEU A 102 5.23 5.81 7.97
CA LEU A 102 4.30 5.01 8.80
C LEU A 102 4.33 5.42 10.28
N GLN A 103 5.51 5.78 10.82
CA GLN A 103 5.69 6.22 12.21
C GLN A 103 4.93 7.49 12.58
N LYS A 104 4.36 8.22 11.60
CA LYS A 104 3.49 9.38 11.83
C LYS A 104 2.09 8.97 12.29
N PHE A 105 1.77 7.68 12.24
CA PHE A 105 0.48 7.08 12.52
C PHE A 105 0.56 6.12 13.70
N HIS A 106 -0.59 5.72 14.24
CA HIS A 106 -0.70 4.87 15.42
C HIS A 106 -1.44 3.57 15.05
N ASP A 107 -0.98 2.44 15.59
CA ASP A 107 -1.56 1.10 15.38
C ASP A 107 -1.88 0.81 13.91
N VAL A 108 -0.84 0.81 13.07
CA VAL A 108 -1.03 0.81 11.62
C VAL A 108 -1.41 -0.57 11.07
N THR A 109 -2.58 -0.66 10.43
CA THR A 109 -2.96 -1.81 9.60
C THR A 109 -2.80 -1.46 8.12
N ILE A 110 -2.03 -2.26 7.38
CA ILE A 110 -1.88 -2.10 5.93
C ILE A 110 -3.03 -2.82 5.22
N VAL A 111 -3.66 -2.15 4.26
CA VAL A 111 -4.71 -2.69 3.39
C VAL A 111 -4.24 -2.67 1.95
N ALA A 112 -4.32 -3.79 1.26
CA ALA A 112 -4.15 -3.85 -0.19
C ALA A 112 -5.29 -4.65 -0.82
N HIS A 113 -5.46 -4.57 -2.12
CA HIS A 113 -6.48 -5.32 -2.85
C HIS A 113 -5.87 -6.55 -3.50
N ASN A 114 -6.28 -7.75 -3.08
CA ASN A 114 -5.62 -9.02 -3.42
C ASN A 114 -4.17 -9.10 -2.88
N GLY A 115 -3.88 -8.36 -1.82
CA GLY A 115 -2.55 -8.21 -1.23
C GLY A 115 -1.94 -9.51 -0.72
N ARG A 116 -2.73 -10.46 -0.18
CA ARG A 116 -2.20 -11.75 0.30
C ARG A 116 -1.57 -12.56 -0.82
N ARG A 117 -2.08 -12.43 -2.04
CA ARG A 117 -1.54 -13.14 -3.21
C ARG A 117 -0.40 -12.38 -3.86
N PHE A 118 -0.24 -11.09 -3.57
CA PHE A 118 0.68 -10.22 -4.29
C PHE A 118 1.40 -9.22 -3.38
N ASP A 119 0.82 -8.05 -3.10
CA ASP A 119 1.50 -6.91 -2.48
C ASP A 119 2.22 -7.26 -1.18
N PHE A 120 1.56 -8.01 -0.29
CA PHE A 120 2.13 -8.38 1.00
C PHE A 120 3.32 -9.32 0.85
N LYS A 121 3.25 -10.25 -0.12
CA LYS A 121 4.38 -11.14 -0.42
C LYS A 121 5.57 -10.35 -0.96
N VAL A 122 5.33 -9.49 -1.95
CA VAL A 122 6.39 -8.70 -2.58
C VAL A 122 7.03 -7.74 -1.56
N LEU A 123 6.22 -7.03 -0.76
CA LEU A 123 6.70 -6.11 0.26
C LEU A 123 7.50 -6.84 1.35
N SER A 124 6.96 -7.93 1.91
CA SER A 124 7.64 -8.69 2.97
C SER A 124 8.96 -9.30 2.47
N THR A 125 9.02 -9.80 1.24
CA THR A 125 10.29 -10.28 0.66
C THR A 125 11.30 -9.14 0.51
N ALA A 126 10.88 -7.96 0.02
CA ALA A 126 11.76 -6.81 -0.11
C ALA A 126 12.30 -6.32 1.25
N VAL A 127 11.43 -6.26 2.27
CA VAL A 127 11.78 -5.92 3.65
C VAL A 127 12.78 -6.92 4.24
N HIS A 128 12.51 -8.22 4.08
CA HIS A 128 13.40 -9.29 4.55
C HIS A 128 14.78 -9.19 3.89
N ASN A 129 14.82 -9.07 2.56
CA ASN A 129 16.08 -8.96 1.81
C ASN A 129 16.89 -7.70 2.18
N CYS A 130 16.22 -6.63 2.59
CA CYS A 130 16.87 -5.41 3.09
C CYS A 130 17.28 -5.48 4.57
N ARG A 131 16.97 -6.58 5.28
CA ARG A 131 17.16 -6.78 6.72
C ARG A 131 16.43 -5.72 7.56
N LEU A 132 15.17 -5.46 7.21
CA LEU A 132 14.33 -4.44 7.85
C LEU A 132 13.11 -5.02 8.59
N SER A 133 13.02 -6.35 8.73
CA SER A 133 11.85 -7.04 9.31
C SER A 133 11.49 -6.53 10.71
N ASP A 134 12.46 -6.40 11.62
CA ASP A 134 12.19 -5.98 13.01
C ASP A 134 11.53 -4.59 13.08
N ILE A 135 12.06 -3.63 12.31
CA ILE A 135 11.54 -2.25 12.26
C ILE A 135 10.17 -2.23 11.58
N PHE A 136 10.01 -3.04 10.54
CA PHE A 136 8.76 -3.11 9.79
C PHE A 136 7.64 -3.72 10.64
N ASN A 137 7.88 -4.86 11.30
CA ASN A 137 6.89 -5.54 12.13
C ASN A 137 6.53 -4.75 13.38
N SER A 138 7.47 -4.01 13.96
CA SER A 138 7.19 -3.12 15.10
C SER A 138 6.40 -1.85 14.72
N SER A 139 6.33 -1.52 13.43
CA SER A 139 5.57 -0.37 12.94
C SER A 139 4.11 -0.69 12.60
N LEU A 140 3.72 -1.98 12.62
CA LEU A 140 2.44 -2.47 12.12
C LEU A 140 1.69 -3.29 13.17
N THR A 141 0.36 -3.28 13.07
CA THR A 141 -0.54 -4.13 13.86
C THR A 141 -1.14 -5.25 13.03
N GLY A 142 -1.18 -5.13 11.70
CA GLY A 142 -1.64 -6.19 10.84
C GLY A 142 -1.72 -5.85 9.35
N PHE A 143 -2.14 -6.85 8.58
CA PHE A 143 -2.39 -6.76 7.14
C PHE A 143 -3.82 -7.20 6.83
N CYS A 144 -4.51 -6.47 5.98
CA CYS A 144 -5.88 -6.74 5.59
C CYS A 144 -6.03 -6.78 4.08
N ASP A 145 -6.55 -7.89 3.55
CA ASP A 145 -6.88 -7.99 2.13
C ASP A 145 -8.31 -7.51 1.89
N SER A 146 -8.46 -6.37 1.22
CA SER A 146 -9.78 -5.80 0.94
C SER A 146 -10.64 -6.73 0.07
N LEU A 147 -10.02 -7.62 -0.73
CA LEU A 147 -10.75 -8.59 -1.55
C LEU A 147 -11.62 -9.52 -0.69
N ASP A 148 -11.12 -9.94 0.47
CA ASP A 148 -11.84 -10.82 1.38
C ASP A 148 -13.05 -10.11 2.00
N ILE A 149 -12.90 -8.82 2.33
CA ILE A 149 -13.99 -7.98 2.84
C ILE A 149 -15.09 -7.84 1.79
N PHE A 150 -14.73 -7.53 0.53
CA PHE A 150 -15.74 -7.37 -0.52
C PHE A 150 -16.45 -8.68 -0.83
N ARG A 151 -15.76 -9.82 -0.80
CA ARG A 151 -16.39 -11.15 -0.94
C ARG A 151 -17.34 -11.46 0.21
N TYR A 152 -16.96 -11.09 1.44
CA TYR A 152 -17.80 -11.31 2.62
C TYR A 152 -19.04 -10.41 2.63
N LYS A 153 -18.87 -9.11 2.37
CA LYS A 153 -19.94 -8.11 2.47
C LYS A 153 -20.83 -8.07 1.23
N TYR A 154 -20.30 -8.44 0.07
CA TYR A 154 -20.99 -8.41 -1.22
C TYR A 154 -20.80 -9.71 -2.02
N PRO A 155 -21.20 -10.88 -1.48
CA PRO A 155 -20.99 -12.17 -2.13
C PRO A 155 -21.74 -12.32 -3.46
N GLN A 156 -22.79 -11.54 -3.67
CA GLN A 156 -23.63 -11.56 -4.87
C GLN A 156 -23.00 -10.84 -6.08
N LEU A 157 -21.89 -10.11 -5.91
CA LEU A 157 -21.25 -9.42 -7.03
C LEU A 157 -20.57 -10.41 -7.97
N LYS A 158 -20.69 -10.16 -9.27
CA LYS A 158 -20.11 -11.02 -10.33
C LYS A 158 -18.58 -11.10 -10.25
N LYS A 159 -17.94 -10.01 -9.83
CA LYS A 159 -16.49 -9.88 -9.71
C LYS A 159 -16.18 -8.98 -8.52
N HIS A 160 -14.96 -9.11 -8.02
CA HIS A 160 -14.42 -8.25 -6.97
C HIS A 160 -13.07 -7.65 -7.35
N THR A 161 -12.73 -7.56 -8.64
CA THR A 161 -11.54 -6.83 -9.10
C THR A 161 -11.72 -5.34 -8.82
N GLN A 162 -10.65 -4.63 -8.45
CA GLN A 162 -10.70 -3.19 -8.16
C GLN A 162 -11.41 -2.37 -9.25
N ALA A 163 -11.12 -2.61 -10.53
CA ALA A 163 -11.77 -1.91 -11.64
C ALA A 163 -13.30 -2.11 -11.67
N TYR A 164 -13.77 -3.34 -11.42
CA TYR A 164 -15.20 -3.64 -11.32
C TYR A 164 -15.84 -2.98 -10.10
N LEU A 165 -15.14 -3.00 -8.95
CA LEU A 165 -15.63 -2.37 -7.72
C LEU A 165 -15.67 -0.84 -7.86
N ALA A 166 -14.71 -0.24 -8.57
CA ALA A 166 -14.70 1.18 -8.88
C ALA A 166 -15.93 1.61 -9.69
N ASP A 167 -16.25 0.85 -10.74
CA ASP A 167 -17.46 1.07 -11.54
C ASP A 167 -18.73 0.86 -10.70
N HIS A 168 -18.82 -0.28 -10.00
CA HIS A 168 -20.00 -0.66 -9.23
C HIS A 168 -20.34 0.31 -8.10
N PHE A 169 -19.34 0.77 -7.34
CA PHE A 169 -19.53 1.69 -6.21
C PHE A 169 -19.35 3.17 -6.59
N GLY A 170 -19.26 3.50 -7.88
CA GLY A 170 -19.15 4.90 -8.33
C GLY A 170 -17.90 5.62 -7.85
N ALA A 171 -16.74 4.94 -7.84
CA ALA A 171 -15.45 5.52 -7.47
C ALA A 171 -14.78 6.31 -8.62
N GLY A 172 -15.46 6.46 -9.76
CA GLY A 172 -14.99 7.17 -10.95
C GLY A 172 -13.96 6.38 -11.77
N SER A 173 -13.71 6.86 -12.99
CA SER A 173 -12.59 6.36 -13.81
C SER A 173 -11.26 6.76 -13.19
N TYR A 174 -10.27 5.90 -13.29
CA TYR A 174 -8.92 6.12 -12.76
C TYR A 174 -7.89 5.52 -13.69
N ASN A 175 -6.64 5.96 -13.55
CA ASN A 175 -5.55 5.37 -14.29
C ASN A 175 -5.08 4.08 -13.61
N ALA A 176 -5.77 2.97 -13.86
CA ALA A 176 -5.39 1.66 -13.36
C ALA A 176 -3.92 1.35 -13.68
N HIS A 177 -3.24 0.68 -12.75
CA HIS A 177 -1.79 0.42 -12.82
C HIS A 177 -0.97 1.72 -12.75
N ASN A 178 -1.47 2.67 -11.95
CA ASN A 178 -0.63 3.67 -11.30
C ASN A 178 -0.92 3.55 -9.81
N ALA A 179 0.08 3.12 -9.04
CA ALA A 179 -0.09 2.86 -7.63
C ALA A 179 -0.72 4.02 -6.83
N VAL A 180 -0.47 5.28 -7.19
CA VAL A 180 -1.09 6.45 -6.51
C VAL A 180 -2.59 6.51 -6.81
N ASP A 181 -2.97 6.39 -8.09
CA ASP A 181 -4.38 6.36 -8.49
C ASP A 181 -5.09 5.13 -7.92
N ASP A 182 -4.39 4.00 -7.80
CA ASP A 182 -4.94 2.74 -7.30
C ASP A 182 -5.25 2.82 -5.80
N VAL A 183 -4.35 3.38 -4.96
CA VAL A 183 -4.64 3.59 -3.53
C VAL A 183 -5.75 4.63 -3.31
N GLU A 184 -5.80 5.68 -4.12
CA GLU A 184 -6.85 6.69 -4.04
C GLU A 184 -8.21 6.11 -4.43
N THR A 185 -8.24 5.30 -5.48
CA THR A 185 -9.47 4.65 -5.95
C THR A 185 -9.95 3.63 -4.94
N LEU A 186 -9.06 2.81 -4.37
CA LEU A 186 -9.42 1.88 -3.32
C LEU A 186 -9.97 2.59 -2.07
N ASN A 187 -9.44 3.75 -1.70
CA ASN A 187 -10.02 4.58 -0.62
C ASN A 187 -11.48 4.98 -0.92
N ARG A 188 -11.75 5.43 -2.15
CA ARG A 188 -13.12 5.80 -2.59
C ARG A 188 -14.04 4.59 -2.60
N ILE A 189 -13.59 3.44 -3.12
CA ILE A 189 -14.37 2.20 -3.14
C ILE A 189 -14.75 1.79 -1.71
N LEU A 190 -13.79 1.72 -0.79
CA LEU A 190 -14.03 1.33 0.61
C LEU A 190 -15.08 2.25 1.26
N ARG A 191 -14.97 3.56 1.06
CA ARG A 191 -15.92 4.56 1.57
C ARG A 191 -17.31 4.40 0.97
N ASN A 192 -17.42 4.30 -0.35
CA ASN A 192 -18.69 4.19 -1.07
C ASN A 192 -19.40 2.86 -0.79
N ALA A 193 -18.63 1.79 -0.57
CA ALA A 193 -19.10 0.49 -0.13
C ALA A 193 -19.31 0.41 1.39
N CYS A 194 -19.31 1.54 2.11
CA CYS A 194 -19.51 1.61 3.55
C CYS A 194 -18.66 0.60 4.35
N VAL A 195 -17.43 0.31 3.92
CA VAL A 195 -16.48 -0.52 4.65
C VAL A 195 -15.91 0.33 5.79
N THR A 196 -16.10 -0.13 7.01
CA THR A 196 -15.68 0.59 8.21
C THR A 196 -14.25 0.23 8.61
N ILE A 197 -13.61 1.06 9.43
CA ILE A 197 -12.31 0.72 10.04
C ILE A 197 -12.44 -0.58 10.86
N SER A 198 -13.57 -0.79 11.55
CA SER A 198 -13.82 -2.03 12.28
C SER A 198 -13.89 -3.25 11.36
N ASP A 199 -14.50 -3.13 10.17
CA ASP A 199 -14.49 -4.20 9.17
C ASP A 199 -13.05 -4.56 8.78
N LEU A 200 -12.20 -3.55 8.54
CA LEU A 200 -10.81 -3.74 8.13
C LEU A 200 -9.95 -4.42 9.21
N ILE A 201 -10.09 -3.98 10.46
CA ILE A 201 -9.36 -4.57 11.59
C ILE A 201 -9.82 -6.01 11.85
N LYS A 202 -11.14 -6.26 11.84
CA LYS A 202 -11.70 -7.59 12.10
C LYS A 202 -11.25 -8.64 11.07
N HIS A 203 -10.95 -8.21 9.84
CA HIS A 203 -10.47 -9.08 8.76
C HIS A 203 -8.95 -8.97 8.54
N SER A 204 -8.23 -8.34 9.46
CA SER A 204 -6.76 -8.27 9.42
C SER A 204 -6.14 -9.50 10.07
N ASP A 205 -4.98 -9.90 9.54
CA ASP A 205 -4.10 -10.85 10.20
C ASP A 205 -3.02 -10.08 10.96
N GLU A 206 -2.65 -10.58 12.14
CA GLU A 206 -1.49 -10.09 12.90
C GLU A 206 -0.19 -10.26 12.10
N CYS A 207 0.84 -9.48 12.48
CA CYS A 207 2.11 -9.35 11.76
C CYS A 207 2.68 -10.70 11.26
N TRP A 208 3.13 -10.63 10.00
CA TRP A 208 3.33 -11.70 9.00
C TRP A 208 4.24 -12.88 9.40
N GLU A 209 5.06 -12.77 10.44
CA GLU A 209 6.13 -13.75 10.74
C GLU A 209 5.65 -15.07 11.38
N ASN A 210 4.41 -15.16 11.86
CA ASN A 210 3.95 -16.35 12.61
C ASN A 210 3.29 -17.47 11.77
N LYS A 211 3.24 -17.36 10.44
CA LYS A 211 2.50 -18.33 9.59
C LYS A 211 3.30 -18.89 8.41
N GLY A 212 4.52 -19.33 8.67
CA GLY A 212 5.36 -20.19 7.81
C GLY A 212 4.80 -20.48 6.41
N MET A 213 4.96 -19.49 5.52
CA MET A 213 4.68 -19.58 4.09
C MET A 213 5.95 -19.33 3.31
#